data_AF-A0A0A8YTV4-F1
#
_entry.id   AF-A0A0A8YTV4-F1
#
_cell.length_a   1.000
_cell.length_b   1.000
_cell.length_c   1.000
_cell.angle_alpha   90.00
_cell.angle_beta   90.00
_cell.angle_gamma   90.00
#
_symmetry.space_group_name_H-M   'P 1'
#
loop_
_entity.id
_entity.type
_entity.pdbx_description
1 polymer ?
#
loop_
_entity_poly.entity_id
_entity_poly.type
_entity_poly.pdbx_seq_one_letter_code
_entity_poly.pdbx_strand_id
1 'polypeptide(L)'
;MAVQFAWSSFAGMLNGSQSNVPRVELPEELFANIGAAVGAHVNRVLGLLQDASCGRDLKQFLLVIAGFFAAAFIGSWCNLLTVIYIGFVCAHTLPVLYEKYQDQVDDFLYNVLGLLRNQYQKLDKGVLSKVPKGSLKFRKSE
;
A
#
# COMPACT_ATOMS: atom_id res chain seq x y z
N MET A 1 -10.98 -4.12 -15.43
CA MET A 1 -11.08 -2.69 -15.81
C MET A 1 -10.65 -1.76 -14.67
N ALA A 2 -11.31 -1.75 -13.51
CA ALA A 2 -10.96 -0.84 -12.41
C ALA A 2 -9.54 -1.02 -11.83
N VAL A 3 -9.03 -2.26 -11.76
CA VAL A 3 -7.64 -2.54 -11.32
C VAL A 3 -6.61 -1.94 -12.30
N GLN A 4 -6.86 -2.07 -13.60
CA GLN A 4 -6.00 -1.50 -14.65
C GLN A 4 -6.07 0.04 -14.63
N PHE A 5 -7.27 0.60 -14.37
CA PHE A 5 -7.48 2.03 -14.25
C PHE A 5 -6.76 2.60 -13.02
N ALA A 6 -6.95 2.00 -11.84
CA ALA A 6 -6.26 2.38 -10.61
C ALA A 6 -4.74 2.24 -10.75
N TRP A 7 -4.26 1.17 -11.38
CA TRP A 7 -2.85 1.00 -11.71
C TRP A 7 -2.35 2.08 -12.67
N SER A 8 -3.12 2.44 -13.71
CA SER A 8 -2.73 3.49 -14.66
C SER A 8 -2.75 4.90 -14.05
N SER A 9 -3.69 5.20 -13.15
CA SER A 9 -3.74 6.47 -12.41
C SER A 9 -2.61 6.58 -11.40
N PHE A 10 -2.32 5.50 -10.67
CA PHE A 10 -1.21 5.43 -9.72
C PHE A 10 0.15 5.42 -10.44
N ALA A 11 0.27 4.69 -11.56
CA ALA A 11 1.43 4.70 -12.42
C ALA A 11 1.64 6.06 -13.08
N GLY A 12 0.57 6.77 -13.47
CA GLY A 12 0.65 8.15 -13.98
C GLY A 12 1.13 9.14 -12.92
N MET A 13 0.70 8.96 -11.67
CA MET A 13 1.18 9.74 -10.52
C MET A 13 2.66 9.45 -10.19
N LEU A 14 3.12 8.21 -10.42
CA LEU A 14 4.52 7.81 -10.31
C LEU A 14 5.37 8.23 -11.53
N ASN A 15 4.78 8.29 -12.74
CA ASN A 15 5.43 8.70 -13.98
C ASN A 15 5.57 10.22 -14.13
N GLY A 16 4.96 11.01 -13.23
CA GLY A 16 5.00 12.47 -13.24
C GLY A 16 6.37 13.10 -12.95
N SER A 17 7.39 12.29 -12.66
CA SER A 17 8.77 12.75 -12.48
C SER A 17 9.73 11.84 -13.23
N GLN A 18 9.84 12.04 -14.54
CA GLN A 18 10.95 11.51 -15.33
C GLN A 18 12.23 12.25 -14.93
N SER A 19 12.76 11.97 -13.74
CA SER A 19 14.04 12.47 -13.25
C SER A 19 14.72 11.41 -12.39
N ASN A 20 15.72 10.78 -12.99
CA ASN A 20 16.74 9.88 -12.42
C ASN A 20 16.28 8.99 -11.24
N VAL A 21 15.84 7.77 -11.58
CA VAL A 21 15.55 6.69 -10.64
C VAL A 21 16.83 6.33 -9.85
N PRO A 22 16.88 6.52 -8.52
CA PRO A 22 17.94 5.93 -7.73
C PRO A 22 17.74 4.41 -7.75
N ARG A 23 18.73 3.70 -8.28
CA ARG A 23 18.74 2.24 -8.32
C ARG A 23 18.80 1.72 -6.88
N VAL A 24 17.64 1.48 -6.29
CA VAL A 24 17.52 0.85 -4.97
C VAL A 24 17.79 -0.64 -5.17
N GLU A 25 19.05 -1.05 -5.04
CA GLU A 25 19.43 -2.46 -4.98
C GLU A 25 19.00 -3.00 -3.61
N LEU A 26 17.74 -3.45 -3.52
CA LEU A 26 17.25 -4.18 -2.35
C LEU A 26 18.07 -5.49 -2.25
N PRO A 27 18.71 -5.77 -1.10
CA PRO A 27 19.51 -6.97 -0.92
C PRO A 27 18.68 -8.21 -1.26
N GLU A 28 19.21 -9.08 -2.12
CA GLU A 28 18.55 -10.33 -2.53
C GLU A 28 18.20 -11.21 -1.33
N GLU A 29 19.00 -11.13 -0.26
CA GLU A 29 18.79 -11.79 1.03
C GLU A 29 17.50 -11.34 1.76
N LEU A 30 17.09 -10.07 1.64
CA LEU A 30 15.81 -9.61 2.19
C LEU A 30 14.64 -10.17 1.37
N PHE A 31 14.75 -10.15 0.05
CA PHE A 31 13.72 -10.74 -0.83
C PHE A 31 13.61 -12.25 -0.64
N ALA A 32 14.74 -12.95 -0.51
CA ALA A 32 14.77 -14.39 -0.29
C ALA A 32 14.21 -14.75 1.09
N ASN A 33 14.52 -13.99 2.14
CA ASN A 33 14.00 -14.26 3.48
C ASN A 33 12.48 -13.96 3.57
N ILE A 34 12.03 -12.85 2.99
CA ILE A 34 10.59 -12.53 2.91
C ILE A 34 9.87 -13.57 2.04
N GLY A 35 10.45 -13.93 0.90
CA GLY A 35 9.92 -14.96 0.01
C GLY A 35 9.83 -16.33 0.68
N ALA A 36 10.84 -16.71 1.47
CA ALA A 36 10.84 -17.94 2.24
C ALA A 36 9.80 -17.92 3.37
N ALA A 37 9.68 -16.82 4.11
CA ALA A 37 8.69 -16.69 5.18
C ALA A 37 7.25 -16.70 4.65
N VAL A 38 6.98 -15.94 3.58
CA VAL A 38 5.69 -15.93 2.89
C VAL A 38 5.40 -17.28 2.26
N GLY A 39 6.39 -17.87 1.58
CA GLY A 39 6.30 -19.19 0.97
C GLY A 39 5.96 -20.27 1.99
N ALA A 40 6.58 -20.25 3.19
CA ALA A 40 6.29 -21.17 4.26
C ALA A 40 4.84 -21.04 4.78
N HIS A 41 4.33 -19.81 4.91
CA HIS A 41 2.94 -19.57 5.27
C HIS A 41 1.97 -20.05 4.19
N VAL A 42 2.24 -19.75 2.92
CA VAL A 42 1.41 -20.18 1.79
C VAL A 42 1.39 -21.70 1.69
N ASN A 43 2.53 -22.36 1.82
CA ASN A 43 2.62 -23.82 1.75
C ASN A 43 1.87 -24.50 2.91
N ARG A 44 1.86 -23.88 4.10
CA ARG A 44 1.06 -24.35 5.24
C ARG A 44 -0.44 -24.22 5.00
N VAL A 45 -0.89 -23.11 4.43
CA VAL A 45 -2.30 -22.89 4.08
C VAL A 45 -2.75 -23.86 2.98
N LEU A 46 -1.91 -24.08 1.96
CA LEU A 46 -2.15 -25.06 0.90
C LEU A 46 -2.21 -26.48 1.44
N GLY A 47 -1.32 -26.85 2.38
CA GLY A 47 -1.36 -28.15 3.06
C GLY A 47 -2.66 -28.38 3.83
N LEU A 48 -3.16 -27.37 4.55
CA LEU A 48 -4.46 -27.42 5.20
C LEU A 48 -5.63 -27.55 4.21
N LEU A 49 -5.54 -26.88 3.06
CA LEU A 49 -6.53 -27.01 1.98
C LEU A 49 -6.52 -28.41 1.36
N GLN A 50 -5.34 -29.01 1.24
CA GLN A 50 -5.14 -30.35 0.69
C GLN A 50 -5.64 -31.44 1.64
N ASP A 51 -5.35 -31.33 2.93
CA ASP A 51 -5.90 -32.22 3.97
C ASP A 51 -7.43 -32.12 4.04
N ALA A 52 -7.98 -30.92 3.84
CA ALA A 52 -9.41 -30.69 3.78
C ALA A 52 -10.07 -31.27 2.51
N SER A 53 -9.36 -31.30 1.37
CA SER A 53 -9.88 -31.86 0.11
C SER A 53 -9.78 -33.40 0.04
N CYS A 54 -8.81 -34.01 0.74
CA CYS A 54 -8.68 -35.46 0.89
C CYS A 54 -9.77 -36.10 1.76
N GLY A 55 -10.79 -35.33 2.18
CA GLY A 55 -12.06 -35.88 2.67
C GLY A 55 -12.10 -36.24 4.15
N ARG A 56 -11.07 -35.91 4.94
CA ARG A 56 -11.07 -36.20 6.39
C ARG A 56 -11.95 -35.21 7.19
N ASP A 57 -12.17 -33.99 6.68
CA ASP A 57 -12.97 -32.93 7.34
C ASP A 57 -13.74 -32.03 6.34
N LEU A 58 -14.65 -32.61 5.54
CA LEU A 58 -15.47 -31.88 4.54
C LEU A 58 -16.25 -30.66 5.10
N LYS A 59 -16.63 -30.71 6.38
CA LYS A 59 -17.33 -29.60 7.06
C LYS A 59 -16.44 -28.37 7.23
N GLN A 60 -15.17 -28.58 7.56
CA GLN A 60 -14.20 -27.48 7.70
C GLN A 60 -13.85 -26.89 6.34
N PHE A 61 -13.76 -27.71 5.28
CA PHE A 61 -13.53 -27.25 3.91
C PHE A 61 -14.63 -26.30 3.42
N LEU A 62 -15.90 -26.69 3.60
CA LEU A 62 -17.04 -25.84 3.22
C LEU A 62 -17.07 -24.52 4.01
N LEU A 63 -16.70 -24.55 5.29
CA LEU A 63 -16.64 -23.35 6.13
C LEU A 63 -15.52 -22.40 5.67
N VAL A 64 -14.35 -22.93 5.33
CA VAL A 64 -13.23 -22.15 4.78
C VAL A 64 -13.59 -21.54 3.43
N ILE A 65 -14.25 -22.29 2.54
CA ILE A 65 -14.73 -21.77 1.25
C ILE A 65 -15.78 -20.68 1.44
N ALA A 66 -16.75 -20.89 2.33
CA ALA A 66 -17.78 -19.90 2.63
C ALA A 66 -17.18 -18.62 3.23
N GLY A 67 -16.21 -18.75 4.14
CA GLY A 67 -15.48 -17.62 4.71
C GLY A 67 -14.64 -16.88 3.66
N PHE A 68 -13.95 -17.61 2.79
CA PHE A 68 -13.20 -17.03 1.67
C PHE A 68 -14.13 -16.32 0.68
N PHE A 69 -15.31 -16.87 0.40
CA PHE A 69 -16.32 -16.26 -0.46
C PHE A 69 -16.91 -14.99 0.16
N ALA A 70 -17.23 -15.01 1.45
CA ALA A 70 -17.69 -13.83 2.18
C ALA A 70 -16.61 -12.74 2.23
N ALA A 71 -15.35 -13.11 2.52
CA ALA A 71 -14.22 -12.20 2.48
C ALA A 71 -13.96 -11.63 1.07
N ALA A 72 -14.17 -12.42 0.01
CA ALA A 72 -14.11 -11.95 -1.36
C ALA A 72 -15.24 -10.99 -1.70
N PHE A 73 -16.46 -11.24 -1.21
CA PHE A 73 -17.61 -10.35 -1.39
C PHE A 73 -17.39 -9.03 -0.66
N ILE A 74 -16.96 -9.07 0.61
CA ILE A 74 -16.63 -7.90 1.43
C ILE A 74 -15.42 -7.16 0.83
N GLY A 75 -14.37 -7.87 0.43
CA GLY A 75 -13.19 -7.30 -0.24
C GLY A 75 -13.53 -6.64 -1.58
N SER A 76 -14.48 -7.20 -2.32
CA SER A 76 -15.03 -6.60 -3.55
C SER A 76 -15.79 -5.31 -3.29
N TRP A 77 -16.37 -5.14 -2.10
CA TRP A 77 -17.09 -3.92 -1.70
C TRP A 77 -16.16 -2.88 -1.06
N CYS A 78 -15.08 -3.31 -0.40
CA CYS A 78 -14.45 -2.47 0.62
C CYS A 78 -13.29 -1.56 0.19
N ASN A 79 -12.73 -1.62 -1.01
CA ASN A 79 -11.59 -0.73 -1.31
C ASN A 79 -11.94 0.43 -2.23
N LEU A 80 -12.29 0.15 -3.49
CA LEU A 80 -12.46 1.21 -4.49
C LEU A 80 -13.83 1.91 -4.38
N LEU A 81 -14.90 1.16 -4.08
CA LEU A 81 -16.25 1.72 -3.88
C LEU A 81 -16.31 2.61 -2.64
N THR A 82 -15.70 2.17 -1.53
CA THR A 82 -15.63 2.97 -0.31
C THR A 82 -14.82 4.25 -0.51
N VAL A 83 -13.69 4.18 -1.24
CA VAL A 83 -12.88 5.37 -1.55
C VAL A 83 -13.61 6.32 -2.50
N ILE A 84 -14.31 5.81 -3.52
CA ILE A 84 -15.15 6.65 -4.40
C ILE A 84 -16.30 7.27 -3.61
N TYR A 85 -16.95 6.50 -2.74
CA TYR A 85 -18.05 6.99 -1.90
C TYR A 85 -17.58 8.08 -0.94
N ILE A 86 -16.48 7.85 -0.23
CA ILE A 86 -15.86 8.88 0.64
C ILE A 86 -15.42 10.07 -0.20
N GLY A 87 -14.81 9.86 -1.38
CA GLY A 87 -14.41 10.94 -2.28
C GLY A 87 -15.58 11.80 -2.75
N PHE A 88 -16.71 11.18 -3.08
CA PHE A 88 -17.93 11.87 -3.49
C PHE A 88 -18.58 12.63 -2.32
N VAL A 89 -18.70 11.98 -1.16
CA VAL A 89 -19.20 12.61 0.07
C VAL A 89 -18.30 13.78 0.45
N CYS A 90 -16.98 13.60 0.43
CA CYS A 90 -16.01 14.66 0.68
C CYS A 90 -16.14 15.78 -0.34
N ALA A 91 -16.19 15.52 -1.65
CA ALA A 91 -16.30 16.58 -2.67
C ALA A 91 -17.53 17.49 -2.48
N HIS A 92 -18.63 16.94 -1.98
CA HIS A 92 -19.84 17.72 -1.67
C HIS A 92 -19.82 18.34 -0.27
N THR A 93 -19.22 17.66 0.72
CA THR A 93 -19.23 18.09 2.12
C THR A 93 -18.09 19.07 2.43
N LEU A 94 -16.93 18.92 1.80
CA LEU A 94 -15.75 19.79 1.97
C LEU A 94 -16.07 21.26 1.75
N PRO A 95 -16.69 21.69 0.64
CA PRO A 95 -16.90 23.12 0.40
C PRO A 95 -17.82 23.76 1.45
N VAL A 96 -18.89 23.06 1.85
CA VAL A 96 -19.82 23.53 2.88
C VAL A 96 -19.17 23.54 4.27
N LEU A 97 -18.34 22.54 4.56
CA LEU A 97 -17.64 22.46 5.84
C LEU A 97 -16.50 23.49 5.92
N TYR A 98 -15.83 23.77 4.81
CA TYR A 98 -14.73 24.72 4.74
C TYR A 98 -15.22 26.16 4.91
N GLU A 99 -16.32 26.55 4.26
CA GLU A 99 -16.93 27.88 4.47
C GLU A 99 -17.30 28.13 5.94
N LYS A 100 -17.71 27.07 6.67
CA LYS A 100 -18.23 27.20 8.03
C LYS A 100 -17.17 27.01 9.13
N TYR A 101 -16.08 26.30 8.85
CA TYR A 101 -15.06 25.90 9.83
C TYR A 101 -13.62 26.10 9.32
N GLN A 102 -13.42 27.07 8.43
CA GLN A 102 -12.14 27.33 7.76
C GLN A 102 -10.93 27.30 8.71
N ASP A 103 -10.97 28.07 9.79
CA ASP A 103 -9.85 28.17 10.76
C ASP A 103 -9.56 26.83 11.46
N GLN A 104 -10.59 26.02 11.72
CA GLN A 104 -10.46 24.76 12.43
C GLN A 104 -9.95 23.63 11.53
N VAL A 105 -10.35 23.66 10.25
CA VAL A 105 -9.83 22.74 9.24
C VAL A 105 -8.38 23.05 8.92
N ASP A 106 -8.04 24.33 8.75
CA ASP A 106 -6.67 24.76 8.48
C ASP A 106 -5.73 24.41 9.65
N ASP A 107 -6.12 24.68 10.90
CA ASP A 107 -5.31 24.32 12.07
C ASP A 107 -5.08 22.80 12.19
N PHE A 108 -6.11 22.00 11.92
CA PHE A 108 -5.98 20.55 11.87
C PHE A 108 -5.03 20.11 10.75
N LEU A 109 -5.13 20.71 9.56
CA LEU A 109 -4.28 20.40 8.42
C LEU A 109 -2.82 20.74 8.72
N TYR A 110 -2.55 21.92 9.27
CA TYR A 110 -1.20 22.35 9.66
C TYR A 110 -0.60 21.46 10.75
N ASN A 111 -1.39 21.07 11.76
CA ASN A 111 -0.95 20.15 12.80
C ASN A 111 -0.62 18.75 12.25
N VAL A 112 -1.48 18.20 11.40
CA VAL A 112 -1.26 16.89 10.77
C VAL A 112 -0.07 16.92 9.82
N LEU A 113 0.04 17.94 8.97
CA LEU A 113 1.20 18.16 8.09
C LEU A 113 2.50 18.32 8.88
N GLY A 114 2.45 19.04 10.01
CA GLY A 114 3.59 19.20 10.91
C GLY A 114 4.04 17.88 11.53
N LEU A 115 3.11 17.05 12.00
CA LEU A 115 3.39 15.73 12.55
C LEU A 115 3.95 14.78 11.48
N LEU A 116 3.34 14.75 10.30
CA LEU A 116 3.79 13.95 9.16
C LEU A 116 5.20 14.38 8.73
N ARG A 117 5.47 15.68 8.63
CA ARG A 117 6.80 16.20 8.30
C ARG A 117 7.83 15.79 9.35
N ASN A 118 7.49 15.85 10.64
CA ASN A 118 8.38 15.43 11.72
C ASN A 118 8.66 13.92 11.68
N GLN A 119 7.63 13.09 11.44
CA GLN A 119 7.80 11.64 11.28
C GLN A 119 8.60 11.30 10.02
N TYR A 120 8.33 11.99 8.91
CA TYR A 120 9.07 11.82 7.66
C TYR A 120 10.53 12.20 7.82
N GLN A 121 10.83 13.32 8.49
CA GLN A 121 12.22 13.70 8.79
C GLN A 121 12.93 12.69 9.71
N LYS A 122 12.22 12.07 10.65
CA LYS A 122 12.80 11.00 11.49
C LYS A 122 13.09 9.74 10.67
N LEU A 123 12.20 9.36 9.76
CA LEU A 123 12.40 8.23 8.84
C LEU A 123 13.52 8.52 7.83
N ASP A 124 13.58 9.74 7.31
CA ASP A 124 14.61 10.19 6.39
C ASP A 124 15.99 10.16 7.05
N LYS A 125 16.10 10.69 8.27
CA LYS A 125 17.34 10.65 9.05
C LYS A 125 17.69 9.24 9.54
N GLY A 126 16.72 8.40 9.88
CA GLY A 126 16.98 7.07 10.46
C GLY A 126 17.29 5.99 9.43
N VAL A 127 16.54 5.98 8.33
CA VAL A 127 16.54 4.92 7.32
C VAL A 127 17.17 5.41 6.02
N LEU A 128 16.70 6.52 5.45
CA LEU A 128 17.19 7.01 4.15
C LEU A 128 18.61 7.58 4.21
N SER A 129 19.01 8.20 5.33
CA SER A 129 20.36 8.76 5.48
C SER A 129 21.45 7.68 5.69
N LYS A 130 21.04 6.50 6.17
CA LYS A 130 21.91 5.32 6.28
C LYS A 130 22.02 4.53 4.99
N VAL A 131 21.14 4.79 4.01
CA VAL A 131 21.35 4.30 2.65
C VAL A 131 22.53 5.09 2.07
N PRO A 132 23.66 4.44 1.76
CA PRO A 132 24.83 5.14 1.24
C PRO A 132 24.44 5.81 -0.08
N LYS A 133 24.37 7.15 -0.08
CA LYS A 133 24.31 7.94 -1.31
C LYS A 133 25.64 7.74 -2.05
N GLY A 134 25.69 6.73 -2.92
CA GLY A 134 26.84 6.44 -3.76
C GLY A 134 27.27 7.69 -4.52
N SER A 135 28.49 8.15 -4.28
CA SER A 135 29.06 9.31 -4.94
C SER A 135 29.31 8.99 -6.42
N LEU A 136 28.34 9.26 -7.28
CA LEU A 136 28.58 9.28 -8.74
C LEU A 136 29.39 10.52 -9.07
N LYS A 137 30.72 10.40 -8.98
CA LYS A 137 31.67 11.32 -9.61
C LYS A 137 31.45 11.27 -11.11
N PHE A 138 30.67 12.21 -11.65
CA PHE A 138 30.67 12.49 -13.08
C PHE A 138 32.08 12.94 -13.48
N ARG A 139 32.83 12.07 -14.18
CA ARG A 139 34.04 12.49 -14.90
C ARG A 139 33.59 13.29 -16.11
N LYS A 140 33.97 14.56 -16.14
CA LYS A 140 33.87 15.44 -17.30
C LYS A 140 34.91 14.96 -18.32
N SER A 141 34.47 14.37 -19.42
CA SER A 141 35.32 14.10 -20.57
C SER A 141 35.37 15.36 -21.42
N GLU A 142 36.55 15.98 -21.41
CA GLU A 142 37.04 16.91 -22.43
C GLU A 142 37.23 16.17 -23.77
#